data_AF-A0A2J6HML4-F1
#
_entry.id   AF-A0A2J6HML4-F1
#
_cell.length_a   1.000
_cell.length_b   1.000
_cell.length_c   1.000
_cell.angle_alpha   90.00
_cell.angle_beta   90.00
_cell.angle_gamma   90.00
#
_symmetry.space_group_name_H-M   'P 1'
#
loop_
_entity.id
_entity.type
_entity.pdbx_description
1 polymer ?
#
loop_
_entity_poly.entity_id
_entity_poly.type
_entity_poly.pdbx_seq_one_letter_code
_entity_poly.pdbx_strand_id
1 'polypeptide(L)'
;MKKIAENTYRKEVKRSWWYRWLRGMNYFAFRYWWLILLFFVLFLVAWFFLCYEPCTQCENYNEEKDLIERTYDALDDCCNCDDENFTENEVSDSISDATDHLRDSLGGDTGAITITLTWQTYDDLDLHLVEPSGNRIYFDNKVSPSGGALDVDINAEGGSMTSNALENIYYKGVPPSGQYTVYVHFYERVTTQSSIPYQVYVTLDGKTRTFSGTHSTKGKMNTIHTFNYPQ
;
A
#
# COMPACT_ATOMS: atom_id res chain seq x y z
N MET A 1 -94.82 -37.44 9.10
CA MET A 1 -94.74 -38.11 10.42
C MET A 1 -93.85 -39.34 10.23
N LYS A 2 -92.85 -39.70 11.02
CA LYS A 2 -92.52 -39.50 12.44
C LYS A 2 -91.00 -39.26 12.59
N LYS A 3 -90.61 -38.36 13.49
CA LYS A 3 -89.29 -38.42 14.15
C LYS A 3 -89.39 -39.48 15.24
N ILE A 4 -88.46 -40.42 15.28
CA ILE A 4 -88.26 -41.29 16.45
C ILE A 4 -86.99 -40.80 17.13
N ALA A 5 -87.17 -40.30 18.34
CA ALA A 5 -86.10 -39.99 19.27
C ALA A 5 -85.68 -41.29 19.96
N GLU A 6 -84.37 -41.56 20.01
CA GLU A 6 -83.81 -42.65 20.81
C GLU A 6 -82.94 -42.12 21.96
N ASN A 7 -83.11 -42.82 23.07
CA ASN A 7 -82.78 -42.49 24.44
C ASN A 7 -81.33 -42.94 24.77
N THR A 8 -80.51 -42.08 25.38
CA THR A 8 -79.07 -42.34 25.59
C THR A 8 -78.77 -42.98 26.95
N TYR A 9 -78.51 -44.29 26.95
CA TYR A 9 -77.94 -45.01 28.09
C TYR A 9 -76.40 -44.85 28.08
N ARG A 10 -75.82 -44.23 29.13
CA ARG A 10 -74.38 -43.96 29.18
C ARG A 10 -73.62 -45.23 29.58
N LYS A 11 -73.12 -45.96 28.57
CA LYS A 11 -72.21 -47.11 28.76
C LYS A 11 -70.88 -46.65 29.37
N GLU A 12 -70.50 -47.21 30.51
CA GLU A 12 -69.11 -47.16 30.97
C GLU A 12 -68.24 -48.05 30.07
N VAL A 13 -67.40 -47.41 29.27
CA VAL A 13 -66.56 -48.09 28.28
C VAL A 13 -65.34 -48.68 28.98
N LYS A 14 -65.23 -50.02 29.03
CA LYS A 14 -63.99 -50.72 29.41
C LYS A 14 -62.93 -50.43 28.34
N ARG A 15 -62.02 -49.49 28.61
CA ARG A 15 -60.95 -49.12 27.67
C ARG A 15 -59.73 -50.01 27.84
N SER A 16 -59.14 -50.42 26.71
CA SER A 16 -57.95 -51.29 26.69
C SER A 16 -56.73 -50.62 27.30
N TRP A 17 -55.76 -51.42 27.75
CA TRP A 17 -54.56 -50.96 28.45
C TRP A 17 -53.74 -49.95 27.63
N TRP A 18 -53.67 -50.13 26.31
CA TRP A 18 -52.97 -49.20 25.40
C TRP A 18 -53.58 -47.78 25.42
N TYR A 19 -54.88 -47.63 25.66
CA TYR A 19 -55.52 -46.32 25.74
C TYR A 19 -55.08 -45.55 27.00
N ARG A 20 -54.85 -46.25 28.10
CA ARG A 20 -54.31 -45.63 29.34
C ARG A 20 -52.87 -45.20 29.13
N TRP A 21 -52.08 -45.99 28.39
CA TRP A 21 -50.71 -45.65 28.03
C TRP A 21 -50.66 -44.42 27.10
N LEU A 22 -51.45 -44.40 26.03
CA LEU A 22 -51.56 -43.25 25.11
C LEU A 22 -52.06 -41.97 25.81
N ARG A 23 -53.00 -42.10 26.77
CA ARG A 23 -53.45 -40.97 27.58
C ARG A 23 -52.37 -40.48 28.55
N GLY A 24 -51.58 -41.40 29.11
CA GLY A 24 -50.41 -41.07 29.93
C GLY A 24 -49.33 -40.33 29.15
N MET A 25 -49.03 -40.78 27.93
CA MET A 25 -48.12 -40.08 27.01
C MET A 25 -48.64 -38.70 26.64
N ASN A 26 -49.93 -38.56 26.32
CA ASN A 26 -50.53 -37.25 26.05
C ASN A 26 -50.47 -36.33 27.27
N TYR A 27 -50.73 -36.86 28.47
CA TYR A 27 -50.63 -36.07 29.69
C TYR A 27 -49.20 -35.64 30.00
N PHE A 28 -48.23 -36.52 29.78
CA PHE A 28 -46.80 -36.20 29.90
C PHE A 28 -46.40 -35.14 28.86
N ALA A 29 -46.79 -35.31 27.59
CA ALA A 29 -46.54 -34.34 26.54
C ALA A 29 -47.16 -32.97 26.86
N PHE A 30 -48.39 -32.92 27.38
CA PHE A 30 -49.02 -31.67 27.82
C PHE A 30 -48.33 -31.04 29.04
N ARG A 31 -47.94 -31.86 30.03
CA ARG A 31 -47.33 -31.39 31.29
C ARG A 31 -45.91 -30.88 31.09
N TYR A 32 -45.16 -31.47 30.16
CA TYR A 32 -43.76 -31.20 29.88
C TYR A 32 -43.52 -30.55 28.51
N TRP A 33 -44.58 -30.06 27.85
CA TRP A 33 -44.50 -29.34 26.57
C TRP A 33 -43.49 -28.20 26.60
N TRP A 34 -43.42 -27.50 27.74
CA TRP A 34 -42.49 -26.39 27.97
C TRP A 34 -41.01 -26.83 27.94
N LEU A 35 -40.68 -28.06 28.35
CA LEU A 35 -39.30 -28.58 28.26
C LEU A 35 -38.91 -28.86 26.81
N ILE A 36 -39.84 -29.41 26.02
CA ILE A 36 -39.62 -29.65 24.59
C ILE A 36 -39.36 -28.33 23.87
N LEU A 37 -40.16 -27.31 24.17
CA LEU A 37 -39.99 -25.97 23.62
C LEU A 37 -38.67 -25.33 24.09
N LEU A 38 -38.29 -25.51 25.35
CA LEU A 38 -37.00 -25.05 25.89
C LEU A 38 -35.82 -25.69 25.14
N PHE A 39 -35.82 -27.01 24.94
CA PHE A 39 -34.78 -27.70 24.18
C PHE A 39 -34.73 -27.22 22.72
N PHE A 40 -35.87 -26.99 22.10
CA PHE A 40 -35.94 -26.47 20.73
C PHE A 40 -35.35 -25.05 20.63
N VAL A 41 -35.67 -24.16 21.58
CA VAL A 41 -35.10 -22.80 21.62
C VAL A 41 -33.59 -22.85 21.90
N LEU A 42 -33.14 -23.66 22.85
CA LEU A 42 -31.70 -23.84 23.12
C LEU A 42 -30.95 -24.38 21.90
N PHE A 43 -31.56 -25.31 21.15
CA PHE A 43 -31.00 -25.80 19.90
C PHE A 43 -30.90 -24.71 18.84
N LEU A 44 -31.93 -23.88 18.68
CA LEU A 44 -31.88 -22.74 17.74
C LEU A 44 -30.84 -21.70 18.13
N VAL A 45 -30.70 -21.42 19.43
CA VAL A 45 -29.67 -20.51 19.96
C VAL A 45 -28.28 -21.09 19.73
N ALA A 46 -28.07 -22.38 20.03
CA ALA A 46 -26.80 -23.06 19.77
C ALA A 46 -26.48 -23.11 18.27
N TRP A 47 -27.47 -23.39 17.42
CA TRP A 47 -27.35 -23.32 15.97
C TRP A 47 -26.97 -21.91 15.51
N PHE A 48 -27.62 -20.88 16.06
CA PHE A 48 -27.25 -19.50 15.78
C PHE A 48 -25.80 -19.26 16.18
N PHE A 49 -25.35 -19.60 17.39
CA PHE A 49 -23.95 -19.37 17.77
C PHE A 49 -22.92 -20.24 17.04
N LEU A 50 -23.28 -21.45 16.58
CA LEU A 50 -22.38 -22.37 15.88
C LEU A 50 -22.36 -22.17 14.36
N CYS A 51 -23.40 -21.58 13.77
CA CYS A 51 -23.52 -21.37 12.33
C CYS A 51 -23.61 -19.89 11.93
N TYR A 52 -23.75 -18.96 12.89
CA TYR A 52 -23.60 -17.54 12.66
C TYR A 52 -22.14 -17.16 12.85
N GLU A 53 -21.32 -17.45 11.83
CA GLU A 53 -20.02 -16.78 11.72
C GLU A 53 -20.29 -15.34 11.26
N PRO A 54 -19.89 -14.31 12.04
CA PRO A 54 -19.86 -12.96 11.51
C PRO A 54 -18.90 -12.95 10.33
N CYS A 55 -19.32 -12.38 9.21
CA CYS A 55 -18.51 -12.27 8.00
C CYS A 55 -17.20 -11.52 8.36
N THR A 56 -16.10 -12.26 8.52
CA THR A 56 -14.76 -11.69 8.76
C THR A 56 -14.12 -11.17 7.48
N GLN A 57 -14.82 -11.27 6.35
CA GLN A 57 -14.35 -10.83 5.04
C GLN A 57 -14.64 -9.33 4.79
N CYS A 58 -14.48 -8.50 5.82
CA CYS A 58 -14.52 -7.04 5.69
C CYS A 58 -13.15 -6.38 5.93
N GLU A 59 -12.17 -7.11 6.48
CA GLU A 59 -10.79 -6.59 6.63
C GLU A 59 -10.09 -6.44 5.27
N ASN A 60 -10.41 -7.30 4.30
CA ASN A 60 -9.81 -7.24 2.96
C ASN A 60 -10.56 -6.31 1.99
N TYR A 61 -11.72 -5.76 2.38
CA TYR A 61 -12.49 -4.89 1.48
C TYR A 61 -11.78 -3.55 1.24
N ASN A 62 -11.16 -2.98 2.26
CA ASN A 62 -10.48 -1.68 2.12
C ASN A 62 -9.14 -1.83 1.37
N GLU A 63 -8.41 -2.93 1.60
CA GLU A 63 -7.13 -3.22 0.92
C GLU A 63 -7.36 -3.58 -0.56
N GLU A 64 -8.40 -4.38 -0.85
CA GLU A 64 -8.83 -4.68 -2.21
C GLU A 64 -9.39 -3.45 -2.92
N LYS A 65 -10.12 -2.57 -2.22
CA LYS A 65 -10.60 -1.29 -2.77
C LYS A 65 -9.45 -0.36 -3.13
N ASP A 66 -8.42 -0.22 -2.29
CA ASP A 66 -7.22 0.58 -2.59
C ASP A 66 -6.44 0.04 -3.79
N LEU A 67 -6.40 -1.29 -3.94
CA LEU A 67 -5.79 -1.93 -5.11
C LEU A 67 -6.61 -1.66 -6.38
N ILE A 68 -7.93 -1.75 -6.30
CA ILE A 68 -8.85 -1.48 -7.39
C ILE A 68 -8.78 -0.01 -7.82
N GLU A 69 -8.80 0.93 -6.87
CA GLU A 69 -8.71 2.36 -7.12
C GLU A 69 -7.39 2.71 -7.83
N ARG A 70 -6.25 2.19 -7.33
CA ARG A 70 -4.95 2.35 -8.01
C ARG A 70 -4.89 1.74 -9.41
N THR A 71 -5.58 0.62 -9.65
CA THR A 71 -5.61 0.02 -10.99
C THR A 71 -6.49 0.82 -11.93
N TYR A 72 -7.61 1.37 -11.46
CA TYR A 72 -8.45 2.26 -12.26
C TYR A 72 -7.72 3.56 -12.62
N ASP A 73 -7.00 4.18 -11.69
CA ASP A 73 -6.21 5.39 -11.96
C ASP A 73 -5.09 5.10 -12.99
N ALA A 74 -4.35 3.99 -12.84
CA ALA A 74 -3.34 3.59 -13.82
C ALA A 74 -3.94 3.26 -15.20
N LEU A 75 -5.18 2.76 -15.25
CA LEU A 75 -5.92 2.50 -16.49
C LEU A 75 -6.41 3.79 -17.15
N ASP A 76 -6.80 4.79 -16.37
CA ASP A 76 -7.23 6.11 -16.85
C ASP A 76 -6.04 6.88 -17.43
N ASP A 77 -4.89 6.85 -16.74
CA ASP A 77 -3.61 7.38 -17.23
C ASP A 77 -3.14 6.71 -18.53
N CYS A 78 -3.34 5.39 -18.66
CA CYS A 78 -3.00 4.67 -19.90
C CYS A 78 -3.96 4.96 -21.07
N CYS A 79 -5.18 5.42 -20.80
CA CYS A 79 -6.21 5.67 -21.80
C CYS A 79 -6.36 7.15 -22.19
N ASN A 80 -5.71 8.06 -21.47
CA ASN A 80 -5.81 9.49 -21.76
C ASN A 80 -4.88 9.89 -22.93
N CYS A 81 -5.32 9.54 -24.13
CA CYS A 81 -4.75 10.03 -25.40
C CYS A 81 -5.43 11.35 -25.82
N ASP A 82 -5.61 12.30 -24.91
CA ASP A 82 -6.15 13.63 -25.24
C ASP A 82 -5.05 14.70 -25.13
N ASP A 83 -4.59 15.10 -26.31
CA ASP A 83 -4.11 16.41 -26.73
C ASP A 83 -3.41 17.34 -25.71
N GLU A 84 -2.12 17.54 -25.99
CA GLU A 84 -1.26 18.69 -25.71
C GLU A 84 -1.94 19.93 -25.08
N ASN A 85 -2.11 19.93 -23.77
CA ASN A 85 -1.96 21.11 -22.91
C ASN A 85 -1.87 20.67 -21.44
N PHE A 86 -0.92 19.80 -21.15
CA PHE A 86 -0.53 19.54 -19.77
C PHE A 86 0.08 20.82 -19.22
N THR A 87 -0.56 21.41 -18.21
CA THR A 87 0.06 22.51 -17.51
C THR A 87 1.32 21.98 -16.83
N GLU A 88 2.42 22.73 -16.91
CA GLU A 88 3.74 22.33 -16.38
C GLU A 88 3.69 21.95 -14.88
N ASN A 89 2.67 22.45 -14.17
CA ASN A 89 2.41 22.17 -12.76
C ASN A 89 1.76 20.79 -12.52
N GLU A 90 0.86 20.31 -13.40
CA GLU A 90 0.24 18.99 -13.20
C GLU A 90 1.19 17.84 -13.60
N VAL A 91 2.05 18.04 -14.61
CA VAL A 91 3.08 17.02 -14.98
C VAL A 91 4.11 16.90 -13.86
N SER A 92 4.50 18.04 -13.26
CA SER A 92 5.51 18.04 -12.22
C SER A 92 5.02 17.36 -10.94
N ASP A 93 3.73 17.47 -10.61
CA ASP A 93 3.12 16.74 -9.49
C ASP A 93 3.15 15.22 -9.75
N SER A 94 2.65 14.76 -10.90
CA SER A 94 2.60 13.31 -11.18
C SER A 94 3.98 12.66 -11.28
N ILE A 95 4.98 13.37 -11.84
CA ILE A 95 6.36 12.88 -11.90
C ILE A 95 7.02 12.91 -10.51
N SER A 96 6.72 13.92 -9.68
CA SER A 96 7.20 13.96 -8.29
C SER A 96 6.67 12.77 -7.51
N ASP A 97 5.36 12.50 -7.61
CA ASP A 97 4.71 11.37 -6.93
C ASP A 97 5.31 10.02 -7.34
N ALA A 98 5.51 9.78 -8.65
CA ALA A 98 6.13 8.55 -9.13
C ALA A 98 7.57 8.38 -8.61
N THR A 99 8.33 9.48 -8.53
CA THR A 99 9.71 9.47 -8.02
C THR A 99 9.74 9.23 -6.51
N ASP A 100 8.83 9.86 -5.78
CA ASP A 100 8.70 9.72 -4.34
C ASP A 100 8.30 8.29 -3.97
N HIS A 101 7.33 7.70 -4.68
CA HIS A 101 6.98 6.29 -4.53
C HIS A 101 8.15 5.34 -4.82
N LEU A 102 8.94 5.61 -5.87
CA LEU A 102 10.12 4.80 -6.16
C LEU A 102 11.15 4.89 -5.03
N ARG A 103 11.47 6.10 -4.56
CA ARG A 103 12.39 6.32 -3.44
C ARG A 103 11.93 5.58 -2.19
N ASP A 104 10.66 5.72 -1.82
CA ASP A 104 10.08 5.08 -0.64
C ASP A 104 10.14 3.55 -0.76
N SER A 105 9.86 2.99 -1.94
CA SER A 105 9.93 1.54 -2.19
C SER A 105 11.35 0.97 -2.05
N LEU A 106 12.36 1.82 -2.25
CA LEU A 106 13.78 1.50 -2.08
C LEU A 106 14.30 1.81 -0.67
N GLY A 107 13.44 2.33 0.22
CA GLY A 107 13.78 2.69 1.59
C GLY A 107 14.54 4.02 1.72
N GLY A 108 14.44 4.90 0.72
CA GLY A 108 15.02 6.23 0.79
C GLY A 108 14.22 7.17 1.68
N ASP A 109 14.93 7.89 2.54
CA ASP A 109 14.38 8.89 3.43
C ASP A 109 14.32 10.28 2.75
N THR A 110 13.56 11.17 3.38
CA THR A 110 13.45 12.57 2.98
C THR A 110 13.84 13.49 4.14
N GLY A 111 14.15 14.74 3.79
CA GLY A 111 14.61 15.74 4.74
C GLY A 111 14.56 17.16 4.22
N ALA A 112 15.10 18.08 5.01
CA ALA A 112 15.14 19.51 4.69
C ALA A 112 15.91 19.80 3.38
N ILE A 113 16.94 19.00 3.10
CA ILE A 113 17.51 18.83 1.77
C ILE A 113 17.30 17.37 1.39
N THR A 114 16.68 17.13 0.24
CA THR A 114 16.58 15.82 -0.41
C THR A 114 16.98 15.97 -1.86
N ILE A 115 17.96 15.19 -2.31
CA ILE A 115 18.46 15.18 -3.68
C ILE A 115 18.28 13.76 -4.22
N THR A 116 17.39 13.60 -5.19
CA THR A 116 17.11 12.30 -5.79
C THR A 116 17.54 12.31 -7.26
N LEU A 117 18.36 11.36 -7.67
CA LEU A 117 18.77 11.13 -9.06
C LEU A 117 18.01 9.92 -9.60
N THR A 118 17.45 10.00 -10.80
CA THR A 118 16.81 8.86 -11.48
C THR A 118 17.27 8.73 -12.93
N TRP A 119 17.37 7.48 -13.41
CA TRP A 119 17.69 7.18 -14.81
C TRP A 119 17.11 5.84 -15.24
N GLN A 120 16.97 5.68 -16.56
CA GLN A 120 16.26 4.56 -17.17
C GLN A 120 17.17 3.55 -17.90
N THR A 121 18.35 3.26 -17.34
CA THR A 121 19.30 2.28 -17.90
C THR A 121 19.98 1.47 -16.80
N TYR A 122 20.65 0.38 -17.17
CA TYR A 122 21.46 -0.44 -16.26
C TYR A 122 22.85 0.16 -15.98
N ASP A 123 23.15 1.33 -16.56
CA ASP A 123 24.43 2.00 -16.31
C ASP A 123 24.48 2.51 -14.87
N ASP A 124 25.70 2.75 -14.39
CA ASP A 124 25.95 3.20 -13.03
C ASP A 124 26.22 4.71 -13.03
N LEU A 125 25.27 5.48 -12.50
CA LEU A 125 25.36 6.93 -12.35
C LEU A 125 25.39 7.28 -10.86
N ASP A 126 26.52 7.82 -10.38
CA ASP A 126 26.64 8.23 -8.99
C ASP A 126 26.10 9.66 -8.78
N LEU A 127 25.36 9.84 -7.69
CA LEU A 127 25.01 11.13 -7.13
C LEU A 127 26.10 11.62 -6.17
N HIS A 128 26.49 12.88 -6.32
CA HIS A 128 27.41 13.53 -5.40
C HIS A 128 26.83 14.86 -4.90
N LEU A 129 27.02 15.12 -3.61
CA LEU A 129 26.73 16.40 -2.98
C LEU A 129 27.97 16.94 -2.28
N VAL A 130 28.43 18.12 -2.67
CA VAL A 130 29.48 18.85 -1.95
C VAL A 130 28.83 19.86 -1.01
N GLU A 131 29.16 19.74 0.28
CA GLU A 131 28.67 20.58 1.38
C GLU A 131 29.41 21.93 1.48
N PRO A 132 28.88 22.91 2.23
CA PRO A 132 29.54 24.20 2.46
C PRO A 132 30.92 24.09 3.10
N SER A 133 31.15 23.06 3.91
CA SER A 133 32.44 22.75 4.55
C SER A 133 33.46 22.15 3.58
N GLY A 134 33.04 21.75 2.37
CA GLY A 134 33.85 21.02 1.40
C GLY A 134 33.77 19.50 1.53
N ASN A 135 33.04 18.95 2.50
CA ASN A 135 32.77 17.52 2.55
C ASN A 135 31.98 17.08 1.30
N ARG A 136 32.20 15.86 0.83
CA ARG A 136 31.48 15.28 -0.31
C ARG A 136 30.76 14.01 0.13
N ILE A 137 29.45 13.97 -0.07
CA ILE A 137 28.62 12.77 0.12
C ILE A 137 28.52 12.06 -1.23
N TYR A 138 28.88 10.77 -1.26
CA TYR A 138 28.84 9.90 -2.45
C TYR A 138 29.07 8.42 -2.08
N PHE A 139 29.07 7.52 -3.06
CA PHE A 139 29.12 6.06 -2.84
C PHE A 139 30.19 5.59 -1.83
N ASP A 140 31.41 6.16 -1.86
CA ASP A 140 32.53 5.77 -0.97
C ASP A 140 32.53 6.54 0.36
N ASN A 141 31.83 7.69 0.42
CA ASN A 141 31.65 8.49 1.62
C ASN A 141 30.17 8.83 1.82
N LYS A 142 29.39 7.80 2.20
CA LYS A 142 27.92 7.89 2.23
C LYS A 142 27.37 8.76 3.35
N VAL A 143 28.11 8.99 4.43
CA VAL A 143 27.62 9.73 5.60
C VAL A 143 28.53 10.90 5.89
N SER A 144 27.96 12.11 5.92
CA SER A 144 28.66 13.32 6.31
C SER A 144 28.60 13.54 7.82
N PRO A 145 29.68 14.04 8.46
CA PRO A 145 29.65 14.54 9.83
C PRO A 145 28.60 15.65 10.06
N SER A 146 28.18 16.34 8.99
CA SER A 146 27.16 17.39 9.02
C SER A 146 25.72 16.84 8.98
N GLY A 147 25.54 15.52 8.96
CA GLY A 147 24.24 14.86 9.07
C GLY A 147 23.55 14.47 7.76
N GLY A 148 24.17 14.75 6.61
CA GLY A 148 23.68 14.29 5.31
C GLY A 148 24.10 12.84 5.03
N ALA A 149 23.26 12.08 4.33
CA ALA A 149 23.54 10.68 4.00
C ALA A 149 23.05 10.30 2.59
N LEU A 150 23.84 9.50 1.87
CA LEU A 150 23.44 8.71 0.70
C LEU A 150 22.84 7.39 1.20
N ASP A 151 21.54 7.21 1.07
CA ASP A 151 20.80 6.07 1.63
C ASP A 151 20.33 5.07 0.57
N VAL A 152 20.07 5.53 -0.65
CA VAL A 152 19.76 4.69 -1.81
C VAL A 152 20.83 4.88 -2.87
N ASP A 153 21.33 3.76 -3.38
CA ASP A 153 22.46 3.64 -4.31
C ASP A 153 22.24 2.40 -5.19
N ILE A 154 21.60 2.58 -6.35
CA ILE A 154 21.16 1.51 -7.24
C ILE A 154 22.10 1.38 -8.44
N ASN A 155 22.34 0.14 -8.87
CA ASN A 155 23.34 -0.26 -9.87
C ASN A 155 24.81 -0.18 -9.39
N ALA A 156 25.05 0.16 -8.11
CA ALA A 156 26.35 0.02 -7.48
C ALA A 156 26.95 -1.38 -7.64
N GLU A 157 28.28 -1.44 -7.66
CA GLU A 157 29.02 -2.69 -7.78
C GLU A 157 28.59 -3.74 -6.72
N GLY A 158 28.18 -4.92 -7.19
CA GLY A 158 27.74 -6.02 -6.33
C GLY A 158 26.29 -5.92 -5.84
N GLY A 159 25.56 -4.87 -6.23
CA GLY A 159 24.14 -4.68 -5.95
C GLY A 159 23.21 -5.34 -6.99
N SER A 160 21.91 -5.14 -6.79
CA SER A 160 20.88 -5.51 -7.76
C SER A 160 20.87 -4.52 -8.93
N MET A 161 20.83 -5.04 -10.15
CA MET A 161 20.78 -4.25 -11.37
C MET A 161 19.34 -4.03 -11.84
N THR A 162 18.99 -2.80 -12.18
CA THR A 162 17.69 -2.44 -12.74
C THR A 162 17.83 -1.32 -13.77
N SER A 163 16.91 -1.28 -14.74
CA SER A 163 16.79 -0.16 -15.67
C SER A 163 15.91 0.97 -15.14
N ASN A 164 15.35 0.88 -13.94
CA ASN A 164 14.62 1.97 -13.29
C ASN A 164 15.35 2.30 -11.98
N ALA A 165 16.48 2.99 -12.11
CA ALA A 165 17.46 3.17 -11.06
C ALA A 165 17.33 4.55 -10.40
N LEU A 166 17.74 4.61 -9.14
CA LEU A 166 17.60 5.80 -8.30
C LEU A 166 18.78 5.87 -7.32
N GLU A 167 19.28 7.08 -7.08
CA GLU A 167 20.09 7.40 -5.91
C GLU A 167 19.47 8.53 -5.10
N ASN A 168 19.72 8.55 -3.79
CA ASN A 168 19.14 9.55 -2.91
C ASN A 168 20.12 10.01 -1.83
N ILE A 169 20.29 11.34 -1.72
CA ILE A 169 20.99 12.00 -0.62
C ILE A 169 19.99 12.85 0.15
N TYR A 170 19.93 12.71 1.47
CA TYR A 170 19.03 13.49 2.31
C TYR A 170 19.69 13.98 3.61
N TYR A 171 19.06 14.95 4.28
CA TYR A 171 19.42 15.40 5.63
C TYR A 171 18.28 15.17 6.60
N LYS A 172 18.47 14.26 7.55
CA LYS A 172 17.51 13.99 8.63
C LYS A 172 17.36 15.15 9.62
N GLY A 173 18.43 15.93 9.81
CA GLY A 173 18.51 17.05 10.75
C GLY A 173 18.56 18.40 10.04
N VAL A 174 18.97 19.42 10.78
CA VAL A 174 19.19 20.77 10.24
C VAL A 174 20.45 20.77 9.38
N PRO A 175 20.35 20.99 8.05
CA PRO A 175 21.52 21.07 7.19
C PRO A 175 22.34 22.32 7.51
N PRO A 176 23.68 22.29 7.40
CA PRO A 176 24.49 23.49 7.51
C PRO A 176 24.06 24.56 6.51
N SER A 177 23.97 25.82 6.94
CA SER A 177 23.79 26.93 6.02
C SER A 177 25.02 27.10 5.12
N GLY A 178 24.81 27.44 3.86
CA GLY A 178 25.89 27.76 2.93
C GLY A 178 25.68 27.16 1.55
N GLN A 179 26.77 27.11 0.77
CA GLN A 179 26.72 26.65 -0.61
C GLN A 179 26.84 25.14 -0.72
N TYR A 180 25.92 24.53 -1.45
CA TYR A 180 25.93 23.14 -1.85
C TYR A 180 26.10 23.03 -3.35
N THR A 181 26.80 21.98 -3.83
CA THR A 181 26.86 21.66 -5.26
C THR A 181 26.55 20.20 -5.53
N VAL A 182 25.59 19.97 -6.42
CA VAL A 182 25.13 18.66 -6.87
C VAL A 182 25.84 18.28 -8.15
N TYR A 183 26.32 17.03 -8.23
CA TYR A 183 26.91 16.46 -9.43
C TYR A 183 26.35 15.08 -9.73
N VAL A 184 26.38 14.71 -11.02
CA VAL A 184 26.15 13.35 -11.49
C VAL A 184 27.42 12.85 -12.17
N HIS A 185 27.92 11.69 -11.74
CA HIS A 185 29.12 11.06 -12.27
C HIS A 185 28.74 9.77 -12.99
N PHE A 186 29.29 9.53 -14.17
CA PHE A 186 29.03 8.28 -14.90
C PHE A 186 30.13 7.28 -14.55
N TYR A 187 29.88 6.46 -13.54
CA TYR A 187 30.86 5.54 -12.98
C TYR A 187 31.17 4.40 -13.92
N GLU A 188 30.17 3.60 -14.27
CA GLU A 188 30.33 2.35 -15.03
C GLU A 188 29.30 2.23 -16.15
N ARG A 189 29.78 1.82 -17.32
CA ARG A 189 28.93 1.59 -18.48
C ARG A 189 28.58 0.11 -18.56
N VAL A 190 27.29 -0.16 -18.57
CA VAL A 190 26.73 -1.50 -18.72
C VAL A 190 26.00 -1.64 -20.04
N THR A 191 25.33 -0.58 -20.51
CA THR A 191 24.57 -0.62 -21.74
C THR A 191 25.38 -0.15 -22.96
N THR A 192 24.86 -0.43 -24.15
CA THR A 192 25.44 0.05 -25.42
C THR A 192 24.92 1.43 -25.83
N GLN A 193 24.07 2.07 -25.01
CA GLN A 193 23.52 3.39 -25.32
C GLN A 193 24.64 4.43 -25.39
N SER A 194 24.55 5.33 -26.37
CA SER A 194 25.54 6.40 -26.57
C SER A 194 25.40 7.52 -25.55
N SER A 195 24.23 7.66 -24.97
CA SER A 195 23.89 8.69 -23.99
C SER A 195 22.82 8.18 -23.04
N ILE A 196 22.93 8.52 -21.77
CA ILE A 196 22.02 8.14 -20.69
C ILE A 196 21.30 9.39 -20.21
N PRO A 197 19.99 9.54 -20.51
CA PRO A 197 19.17 10.58 -19.90
C PRO A 197 18.98 10.31 -18.41
N TYR A 198 19.02 11.37 -17.61
CA TYR A 198 18.73 11.32 -16.17
C TYR A 198 17.97 12.56 -15.74
N GLN A 199 17.30 12.46 -14.59
CA GLN A 199 16.65 13.58 -13.91
C GLN A 199 17.17 13.69 -12.47
N VAL A 200 17.35 14.91 -12.00
CA VAL A 200 17.73 15.20 -10.60
C VAL A 200 16.68 16.10 -9.98
N TYR A 201 16.11 15.66 -8.87
CA TYR A 201 15.12 16.37 -8.07
C TYR A 201 15.84 16.95 -6.86
N VAL A 202 15.86 18.28 -6.77
CA VAL A 202 16.45 19.01 -5.64
C VAL A 202 15.30 19.59 -4.82
N THR A 203 15.00 18.95 -3.70
CA THR A 203 13.95 19.37 -2.77
C THR A 203 14.56 20.08 -1.59
N LEU A 204 14.19 21.35 -1.42
CA LEU A 204 14.59 22.20 -0.30
C LEU A 204 13.35 22.61 0.48
N ASP A 205 13.24 22.17 1.73
CA ASP A 205 12.11 22.45 2.63
C ASP A 205 10.74 22.17 1.96
N GLY A 206 10.64 21.01 1.29
CA GLY A 206 9.44 20.57 0.59
C GLY A 206 9.20 21.21 -0.78
N LYS A 207 10.10 22.10 -1.25
CA LYS A 207 10.02 22.68 -2.60
C LYS A 207 10.99 22.00 -3.53
N THR A 208 10.47 21.29 -4.51
CA THR A 208 11.25 20.54 -5.49
C THR A 208 11.56 21.38 -6.73
N ARG A 209 12.80 21.26 -7.22
CA ARG A 209 13.21 21.70 -8.56
C ARG A 209 13.81 20.53 -9.32
N THR A 210 13.36 20.35 -10.55
CA THR A 210 13.82 19.24 -11.41
C THR A 210 14.83 19.72 -12.43
N PHE A 211 15.89 18.94 -12.62
CA PHE A 211 16.94 19.19 -13.59
C PHE A 211 17.12 17.95 -14.48
N SER A 212 16.88 18.11 -15.77
CA SER A 212 17.13 17.04 -16.74
C SER A 212 18.53 17.17 -17.33
N GLY A 213 19.19 16.04 -17.55
CA GLY A 213 20.51 16.01 -18.14
C GLY A 213 20.77 14.73 -18.92
N THR A 214 21.93 14.67 -19.57
CA THR A 214 22.40 13.47 -20.26
C THR A 214 23.86 13.22 -19.94
N HIS A 215 24.25 11.95 -19.92
CA HIS A 215 25.63 11.53 -19.74
C HIS A 215 26.09 10.60 -20.85
N SER A 216 27.21 10.91 -21.49
CA SER A 216 27.68 10.17 -22.67
C SER A 216 29.08 9.62 -22.52
N THR A 217 29.83 10.03 -21.49
CA THR A 217 31.25 9.68 -21.34
C THR A 217 31.52 9.14 -19.94
N LYS A 218 31.84 7.84 -19.85
CA LYS A 218 32.27 7.20 -18.60
C LYS A 218 33.42 7.97 -17.94
N GLY A 219 33.37 8.09 -16.62
CA GLY A 219 34.34 8.79 -15.78
C GLY A 219 34.22 10.32 -15.80
N LYS A 220 33.25 10.90 -16.51
CA LYS A 220 32.98 12.35 -16.45
C LYS A 220 31.97 12.66 -15.36
N MET A 221 32.10 13.86 -14.80
CA MET A 221 31.20 14.40 -13.78
C MET A 221 30.57 15.68 -14.32
N ASN A 222 29.25 15.75 -14.27
CA ASN A 222 28.47 16.92 -14.68
C ASN A 222 28.01 17.67 -13.43
N THR A 223 28.23 18.99 -13.42
CA THR A 223 27.63 19.87 -12.40
C THR A 223 26.17 20.11 -12.75
N ILE A 224 25.26 19.77 -11.84
CA ILE A 224 23.82 19.91 -12.06
C ILE A 224 23.32 21.24 -11.55
N HIS A 225 23.57 21.52 -10.26
CA HIS A 225 23.08 22.71 -9.61
C HIS A 225 23.96 23.11 -8.43
N THR A 226 24.13 24.41 -8.25
CA THR A 226 24.73 25.00 -7.04
C THR A 226 23.68 25.89 -6.40
N PHE A 227 23.39 25.65 -5.12
CA PHE A 227 22.41 26.42 -4.36
C PHE A 227 22.96 26.82 -2.99
N ASN A 228 22.39 27.87 -2.40
CA ASN A 228 22.68 28.26 -1.03
C ASN A 228 21.50 27.85 -0.15
N TYR A 229 21.76 27.07 0.90
CA TYR A 229 20.78 26.76 1.94
C TYR A 229 20.88 27.83 3.06
N PRO A 230 19.76 28.46 3.46
CA PRO A 230 19.75 29.52 4.47
C PRO A 230 20.04 28.99 5.89
N GLN A 231 20.23 29.93 6.83
CA GLN A 231 20.21 29.64 8.27
C GLN A 231 18.79 29.52 8.80
#